data_AF-A0A932NSM2-F1
#
_entry.id   AF-A0A932NSM2-F1
#
_cell.length_a   1.000
_cell.length_b   1.000
_cell.length_c   1.000
_cell.angle_alpha   90.00
_cell.angle_beta   90.00
_cell.angle_gamma   90.00
#
_symmetry.space_group_name_H-M   'P 1'
#
loop_
_entity.id
_entity.type
_entity.pdbx_description
1 polymer ?
#
loop_
_entity_poly.entity_id
_entity_poly.type
_entity_poly.pdbx_seq_one_letter_code
_entity_poly.pdbx_strand_id
1 'polypeptide(L)'
;MEEVKPDWLWQPVPNGFLIGKYEVTHEEYQVLIPEHQYPPEWARQPVTNLTEEEIQKFLEALSRVYPQLDIGLPTEKEWEYAAKGSGRNRYTWGSEFEKNKANVGTQKLMEVGLFPQSESWCGVSDLIGNVAEVCEIDTKTYTLKTEHHLVARGGSYQSDARDSRTTFRHFLWTPKRDDIGFRIVVRPKK
;
A
#
# COMPACT_ATOMS: atom_id res chain seq x y z
N MET A 1 -28.76 -4.52 10.65
CA MET A 1 -27.34 -4.63 11.04
C MET A 1 -26.72 -3.29 10.68
N GLU A 2 -26.23 -2.53 11.65
CA GLU A 2 -25.49 -1.30 11.33
C GLU A 2 -24.25 -1.69 10.51
N GLU A 3 -24.12 -1.15 9.30
CA GLU A 3 -22.92 -1.32 8.49
C GLU A 3 -21.76 -0.67 9.26
N VAL A 4 -20.84 -1.48 9.75
CA VAL A 4 -19.60 -1.00 10.37
C VAL A 4 -18.80 -0.30 9.29
N LYS A 5 -18.73 1.03 9.37
CA LYS A 5 -17.84 1.82 8.50
C LYS A 5 -16.47 1.84 9.15
N PRO A 6 -15.41 1.35 8.47
CA PRO A 6 -14.07 1.51 8.97
C PRO A 6 -13.75 3.01 9.05
N ASP A 7 -13.16 3.45 10.17
CA ASP A 7 -12.65 4.82 10.37
C ASP A 7 -11.34 4.98 9.60
N TRP A 8 -11.44 4.86 8.27
CA TRP A 8 -10.29 4.79 7.39
C TRP A 8 -9.73 6.18 7.15
N LEU A 9 -8.43 6.35 7.42
CA LEU A 9 -7.75 7.62 7.20
C LEU A 9 -7.37 7.76 5.72
N TRP A 10 -8.22 8.48 4.98
CA TRP A 10 -7.99 8.86 3.59
C TRP A 10 -7.16 10.14 3.50
N GLN A 11 -6.05 10.08 2.76
CA GLN A 11 -5.22 11.24 2.47
C GLN A 11 -5.54 11.78 1.07
N PRO A 12 -5.97 13.06 0.94
CA PRO A 12 -6.17 13.67 -0.36
C PRO A 12 -4.85 13.91 -1.09
N VAL A 13 -4.79 13.45 -2.33
CA VAL A 13 -3.63 13.68 -3.20
C VAL A 13 -4.02 14.68 -4.30
N PRO A 14 -3.22 15.74 -4.52
CA PRO A 14 -3.40 16.69 -5.61
C PRO A 14 -3.29 16.07 -7.02
N ASN A 15 -4.28 15.29 -7.43
CA ASN A 15 -4.53 14.79 -8.79
C ASN A 15 -5.94 14.16 -8.89
N GLY A 16 -6.82 14.49 -7.93
CA GLY A 16 -8.21 14.08 -7.95
C GLY A 16 -8.49 12.70 -7.36
N PHE A 17 -7.61 12.17 -6.50
CA PHE A 17 -7.85 10.90 -5.79
C PHE A 17 -7.50 11.01 -4.30
N LEU A 18 -8.05 10.09 -3.51
CA LEU A 18 -7.63 9.84 -2.13
C LEU A 18 -6.82 8.55 -2.11
N ILE A 19 -5.89 8.44 -1.17
CA ILE A 19 -5.14 7.21 -0.92
C ILE A 19 -5.11 6.94 0.58
N GLY A 20 -5.11 5.68 1.01
CA GLY A 20 -4.96 5.35 2.42
C GLY A 20 -3.69 5.99 2.98
N LYS A 21 -3.76 6.62 4.16
CA LYS A 21 -2.59 7.24 4.79
C LYS A 21 -1.49 6.20 5.05
N TYR A 22 -1.89 5.00 5.42
CA TYR A 22 -1.04 3.85 5.73
C TYR A 22 -1.38 2.67 4.82
N GLU A 23 -0.58 1.60 4.89
CA GLU A 23 -0.97 0.29 4.38
C GLU A 23 -2.19 -0.25 5.15
N VAL A 24 -2.96 -1.14 4.51
CA VAL A 24 -4.09 -1.82 5.15
C VAL A 24 -3.58 -2.66 6.31
N THR A 25 -4.11 -2.42 7.51
CA THR A 25 -3.72 -3.16 8.71
C THR A 25 -4.55 -4.44 8.92
N HIS A 26 -4.10 -5.31 9.82
CA HIS A 26 -4.87 -6.49 10.22
C HIS A 26 -6.25 -6.15 10.80
N GLU A 27 -6.33 -5.12 11.65
CA GLU A 27 -7.59 -4.69 12.26
C GLU A 27 -8.58 -4.14 11.22
N GLU A 28 -8.09 -3.32 10.30
CA GLU A 28 -8.87 -2.79 9.17
C GLU A 28 -9.34 -3.89 8.21
N TYR A 29 -8.48 -4.86 7.92
CA TYR A 29 -8.82 -6.01 7.08
C TYR A 29 -9.95 -6.84 7.70
N GLN A 30 -9.85 -7.12 9.01
CA GLN A 30 -10.84 -7.92 9.73
C GLN A 30 -12.23 -7.26 9.81
N VAL A 31 -12.32 -5.93 9.80
CA VAL A 31 -13.62 -5.22 9.77
C VAL A 31 -14.49 -5.67 8.60
N LEU A 32 -13.88 -5.94 7.44
CA LEU A 32 -14.59 -6.37 6.23
C LEU A 32 -14.53 -7.88 5.99
N ILE A 33 -13.55 -8.57 6.58
CA ILE A 33 -13.33 -10.01 6.48
C ILE A 33 -13.32 -10.61 7.91
N PRO A 34 -14.48 -10.81 8.54
CA PRO A 34 -14.57 -11.17 9.97
C PRO A 34 -13.93 -12.51 10.33
N GLU A 35 -13.77 -13.41 9.36
CA GLU A 35 -13.07 -14.68 9.51
C GLU A 35 -11.54 -14.55 9.57
N HIS A 36 -10.99 -13.37 9.24
CA HIS A 36 -9.55 -13.10 9.33
C HIS A 36 -9.09 -13.18 10.79
N GLN A 37 -8.04 -13.96 11.04
CA GLN A 37 -7.47 -14.13 12.37
C GLN A 37 -6.03 -13.63 12.38
N TYR A 38 -5.66 -12.96 13.48
CA TYR A 38 -4.31 -12.48 13.70
C TYR A 38 -4.02 -12.40 15.21
N PRO A 39 -2.75 -12.50 15.64
CA PRO A 39 -2.35 -12.20 17.01
C PRO A 39 -2.68 -10.74 17.35
N PRO A 40 -3.30 -10.42 18.50
CA PRO A 40 -3.73 -9.05 18.81
C PRO A 40 -2.63 -7.98 18.69
N GLU A 41 -1.38 -8.33 18.97
CA GLU A 41 -0.22 -7.45 18.82
C GLU A 41 0.12 -7.08 17.35
N TRP A 42 -0.54 -7.70 16.37
CA TRP A 42 -0.39 -7.39 14.95
C TRP A 42 -1.54 -6.51 14.42
N ALA A 43 -2.49 -6.10 15.27
CA ALA A 43 -3.65 -5.31 14.87
C ALA A 43 -3.29 -4.16 13.93
N ARG A 44 -2.25 -3.39 14.28
CA ARG A 44 -1.78 -2.22 13.52
C ARG A 44 -0.62 -2.50 12.57
N GLN A 45 -0.18 -3.75 12.41
CA GLN A 45 0.79 -4.10 11.37
C GLN A 45 0.07 -4.21 10.03
N PRO A 46 0.76 -3.95 8.89
CA PRO A 46 0.20 -4.22 7.58
C PRO A 46 -0.24 -5.68 7.46
N VAL A 47 -1.42 -5.91 6.89
CA VAL A 47 -1.84 -7.26 6.55
C VAL A 47 -0.99 -7.77 5.37
N THR A 48 -0.48 -8.98 5.51
CA THR A 48 0.39 -9.65 4.53
C THR A 48 -0.06 -11.09 4.30
N ASN A 49 0.67 -11.86 3.48
CA ASN A 49 0.38 -13.26 3.16
C ASN A 49 -0.99 -13.48 2.51
N LEU A 50 -1.46 -12.50 1.74
CA LEU A 50 -2.72 -12.57 1.02
C LEU A 50 -2.51 -12.99 -0.43
N THR A 51 -3.44 -13.77 -0.95
CA THR A 51 -3.62 -14.03 -2.38
C THR A 51 -4.25 -12.82 -3.08
N GLU A 52 -4.16 -12.78 -4.41
CA GLU A 52 -4.88 -11.77 -5.21
C GLU A 52 -6.39 -11.83 -4.97
N GLU A 53 -6.96 -13.04 -4.85
CA GLU A 53 -8.39 -13.24 -4.58
C GLU A 53 -8.80 -12.67 -3.22
N GLU A 54 -7.97 -12.84 -2.18
CA GLU A 54 -8.22 -12.27 -0.85
C GLU A 54 -8.18 -10.74 -0.87
N ILE A 55 -7.20 -10.15 -1.57
CA ILE A 55 -7.15 -8.69 -1.77
C ILE A 55 -8.40 -8.20 -2.52
N GLN A 56 -8.81 -8.88 -3.59
CA GLN A 56 -10.00 -8.48 -4.35
C GLN A 56 -11.29 -8.63 -3.52
N LYS A 57 -11.44 -9.71 -2.76
CA LYS A 57 -12.57 -9.90 -1.84
C LYS A 57 -12.70 -8.74 -0.85
N PHE A 58 -11.57 -8.27 -0.31
CA PHE A 58 -11.54 -7.10 0.57
C PHE A 58 -11.98 -5.82 -0.18
N LEU A 59 -11.44 -5.56 -1.37
CA LEU A 59 -11.80 -4.39 -2.19
C LEU A 59 -13.27 -4.37 -2.58
N GLU A 60 -13.84 -5.53 -2.92
CA GLU A 60 -15.26 -5.67 -3.21
C GLU A 60 -16.13 -5.40 -1.98
N ALA A 61 -15.75 -5.94 -0.82
CA ALA A 61 -16.46 -5.67 0.43
C ALA A 61 -16.44 -4.17 0.77
N LEU A 62 -15.29 -3.51 0.63
CA LEU A 62 -15.15 -2.07 0.85
C LEU A 62 -15.98 -1.25 -0.15
N SER A 63 -16.01 -1.68 -1.42
CA SER A 63 -16.84 -1.06 -2.47
C SER A 63 -18.34 -1.17 -2.20
N ARG A 64 -18.80 -2.24 -1.52
CA ARG A 64 -20.20 -2.37 -1.08
C ARG A 64 -20.55 -1.38 0.03
N VAL A 65 -19.60 -1.08 0.93
CA VAL A 65 -19.77 -0.07 1.99
C VAL A 65 -19.82 1.36 1.41
N TYR A 66 -19.08 1.61 0.32
CA TYR A 66 -19.00 2.91 -0.34
C TYR A 66 -19.38 2.83 -1.83
N PRO A 67 -20.65 2.53 -2.17
CA PRO A 67 -21.08 2.24 -3.55
C PRO A 67 -20.97 3.43 -4.51
N GLN A 68 -20.77 4.64 -4.01
CA GLN A 68 -20.57 5.87 -4.79
C GLN A 68 -19.09 6.16 -5.12
N LEU A 69 -18.17 5.38 -4.56
CA LEU A 69 -16.72 5.57 -4.73
C LEU A 69 -16.12 4.48 -5.63
N ASP A 70 -15.14 4.85 -6.44
CA ASP A 70 -14.32 3.89 -7.19
C ASP A 70 -13.12 3.51 -6.32
N ILE A 71 -13.15 2.29 -5.76
CA ILE A 71 -12.19 1.80 -4.77
C ILE A 71 -11.35 0.69 -5.41
N GLY A 72 -10.03 0.76 -5.22
CA GLY A 72 -9.13 -0.26 -5.74
C GLY A 72 -7.72 -0.17 -5.19
N LEU A 73 -6.81 -0.86 -5.86
CA LEU A 73 -5.37 -0.68 -5.68
C LEU A 73 -4.91 0.59 -6.41
N PRO A 74 -3.88 1.29 -5.89
CA PRO A 74 -3.25 2.37 -6.64
C PRO A 74 -2.64 1.81 -7.92
N THR A 75 -2.72 2.57 -9.02
CA THR A 75 -1.81 2.36 -10.14
C THR A 75 -0.39 2.73 -9.71
N GLU A 76 0.62 2.21 -10.39
CA GLU A 76 2.01 2.60 -10.10
C GLU A 76 2.25 4.12 -10.21
N LYS A 77 1.49 4.80 -11.08
CA LYS A 77 1.57 6.24 -11.28
C LYS A 77 0.99 7.01 -10.10
N GLU A 78 -0.16 6.58 -9.58
CA GLU A 78 -0.77 7.19 -8.39
C GLU A 78 0.10 6.96 -7.17
N TRP A 79 0.62 5.74 -7.01
CA TRP A 79 1.54 5.39 -5.93
C TRP A 79 2.80 6.27 -5.98
N GLU A 80 3.45 6.35 -7.14
CA GLU A 80 4.68 7.13 -7.30
C GLU A 80 4.43 8.63 -7.08
N TYR A 81 3.29 9.14 -7.56
CA TYR A 81 2.91 10.53 -7.35
C TYR A 81 2.64 10.81 -5.87
N ALA A 82 1.94 9.93 -5.16
CA ALA A 82 1.77 10.05 -3.71
C ALA A 82 3.11 10.05 -2.97
N ALA A 83 4.12 9.30 -3.45
CA ALA A 83 5.42 9.21 -2.81
C ALA A 83 6.32 10.44 -3.02
N LYS A 84 6.40 11.01 -4.24
CA LYS A 84 7.37 12.09 -4.54
C LYS A 84 6.81 13.29 -5.32
N GLY A 85 5.53 13.30 -5.63
CA GLY A 85 4.88 14.36 -6.40
C GLY A 85 5.51 14.50 -7.78
N SER A 86 5.69 15.74 -8.25
CA SER A 86 6.44 16.04 -9.47
C SER A 86 7.96 16.04 -9.28
N GLY A 87 8.45 15.71 -8.08
CA GLY A 87 9.86 15.73 -7.72
C GLY A 87 10.65 14.54 -8.29
N ARG A 88 11.93 14.51 -7.92
CA ARG A 88 12.87 13.42 -8.25
C ARG A 88 13.46 12.75 -7.00
N ASN A 89 12.81 12.95 -5.85
CA ASN A 89 13.27 12.39 -4.58
C ASN A 89 13.27 10.87 -4.66
N ARG A 90 14.39 10.25 -4.24
CA ARG A 90 14.56 8.80 -4.25
C ARG A 90 13.77 8.13 -3.12
N TYR A 91 13.50 8.86 -2.04
CA TYR A 91 12.67 8.48 -0.90
C TYR A 91 11.65 9.60 -0.65
N THR A 92 10.60 9.36 0.14
CA THR A 92 9.56 10.37 0.41
C THR A 92 10.13 11.65 1.03
N TRP A 93 11.19 11.53 1.82
CA TRP A 93 11.87 12.64 2.50
C TRP A 93 13.05 13.26 1.76
N GLY A 94 13.48 12.72 0.60
CA GLY A 94 14.60 13.30 -0.15
C GLY A 94 15.42 12.30 -0.97
N SER A 95 16.64 12.70 -1.31
CA SER A 95 17.52 11.93 -2.17
C SER A 95 18.31 10.85 -1.42
N GLU A 96 18.75 11.13 -0.19
CA GLU A 96 19.59 10.22 0.58
C GLU A 96 18.77 9.34 1.51
N PHE A 97 19.20 8.08 1.66
CA PHE A 97 18.52 7.15 2.53
C PHE A 97 18.82 7.48 3.99
N GLU A 98 17.78 7.49 4.82
CA GLU A 98 17.90 7.74 6.25
C GLU A 98 17.25 6.59 7.01
N LYS A 99 18.07 5.75 7.66
CA LYS A 99 17.65 4.49 8.29
C LYS A 99 16.54 4.65 9.34
N ASN A 100 16.44 5.81 9.98
CA ASN A 100 15.47 6.06 11.04
C ASN A 100 14.14 6.64 10.52
N LYS A 101 13.96 6.75 9.20
CA LYS A 101 12.73 7.29 8.58
C LYS A 101 11.83 6.23 7.96
N ALA A 102 12.25 4.96 7.95
CA ALA A 102 11.49 3.85 7.39
C ALA A 102 11.92 2.51 7.99
N ASN A 103 11.02 1.53 7.95
CA ASN A 103 11.33 0.15 8.29
C ASN A 103 11.97 -0.57 7.09
N VAL A 104 13.29 -0.46 6.90
CA VAL A 104 14.04 -1.07 5.78
C VAL A 104 15.29 -1.77 6.30
N GLY A 105 15.59 -2.97 5.80
CA GLY A 105 16.71 -3.80 6.24
C GLY A 105 16.62 -4.22 7.71
N THR A 106 15.42 -4.52 8.19
CA THR A 106 15.14 -4.96 9.56
C THR A 106 14.70 -6.42 9.60
N GLN A 107 14.18 -6.89 10.74
CA GLN A 107 13.86 -8.31 10.96
C GLN A 107 12.36 -8.61 10.96
N LYS A 108 11.50 -7.58 11.04
CA LYS A 108 10.05 -7.77 11.16
C LYS A 108 9.28 -6.54 10.69
N LEU A 109 8.00 -6.77 10.42
CA LEU A 109 7.01 -5.72 10.26
C LEU A 109 6.90 -4.86 11.53
N MET A 110 6.56 -3.60 11.31
CA MET A 110 6.28 -2.63 12.36
C MET A 110 4.85 -2.13 12.19
N GLU A 111 4.28 -1.60 13.27
CA GLU A 111 2.99 -0.92 13.19
C GLU A 111 3.07 0.27 12.23
N VAL A 112 1.98 0.50 11.51
CA VAL A 112 1.87 1.66 10.62
C VAL A 112 1.97 2.97 11.40
N GLY A 113 2.62 3.98 10.82
CA GLY A 113 2.80 5.30 11.40
C GLY A 113 3.90 5.41 12.45
N LEU A 114 4.69 4.36 12.69
CA LEU A 114 5.79 4.40 13.65
C LEU A 114 6.92 5.35 13.24
N PHE A 115 7.03 5.69 11.95
CA PHE A 115 8.03 6.58 11.38
C PHE A 115 7.38 7.87 10.87
N PRO A 116 7.06 8.86 11.73
CA PRO A 116 6.37 10.08 11.28
C PRO A 116 7.16 10.89 10.24
N GLN A 117 8.48 10.73 10.20
CA GLN A 117 9.33 11.36 9.18
C GLN A 117 9.31 10.63 7.82
N SER A 118 8.56 9.54 7.70
CA SER A 118 8.31 8.81 6.45
C SER A 118 7.29 9.53 5.56
N GLU A 119 6.53 10.48 6.13
CA GLU A 119 5.46 11.21 5.45
C GLU A 119 5.95 11.83 4.14
N SER A 120 5.19 11.58 3.07
CA SER A 120 5.39 12.17 1.77
C SER A 120 4.95 13.62 1.75
N TRP A 121 5.24 14.30 0.64
CA TRP A 121 4.83 15.68 0.38
C TRP A 121 3.32 15.94 0.52
N CYS A 122 2.48 14.90 0.38
CA CYS A 122 1.03 15.00 0.54
C CYS A 122 0.51 14.33 1.81
N GLY A 123 1.37 13.97 2.77
CA GLY A 123 0.99 13.45 4.09
C GLY A 123 0.71 11.95 4.15
N VAL A 124 1.10 11.19 3.12
CA VAL A 124 0.98 9.73 3.09
C VAL A 124 2.22 9.12 3.74
N SER A 125 2.03 8.21 4.69
CA SER A 125 3.13 7.57 5.42
C SER A 125 3.46 6.18 4.86
N ASP A 126 4.65 5.72 5.21
CA ASP A 126 5.10 4.33 5.05
C ASP A 126 5.08 3.83 3.59
N LEU A 127 5.20 4.76 2.64
CA LEU A 127 5.41 4.46 1.22
C LEU A 127 6.83 3.94 0.93
N ILE A 128 7.69 3.80 1.95
CA ILE A 128 9.05 3.29 1.81
C ILE A 128 9.29 2.29 2.96
N GLY A 129 9.58 1.04 2.60
CA GLY A 129 9.78 -0.03 3.57
C GLY A 129 8.48 -0.60 4.15
N ASN A 130 8.62 -1.30 5.28
CA ASN A 130 7.58 -2.09 5.92
C ASN A 130 7.05 -3.21 5.00
N VAL A 131 6.09 -2.96 4.12
CA VAL A 131 5.70 -3.90 3.06
C VAL A 131 5.84 -3.27 1.69
N ALA A 132 6.25 -4.07 0.70
CA ALA A 132 6.09 -3.63 -0.68
C ALA A 132 4.61 -3.75 -1.08
N GLU A 133 4.10 -2.75 -1.78
CA GLU A 133 2.66 -2.57 -1.95
C GLU A 133 2.20 -2.90 -3.36
N VAL A 134 1.27 -3.85 -3.49
CA VAL A 134 0.71 -4.25 -4.78
C VAL A 134 0.00 -3.07 -5.45
N CYS A 135 0.34 -2.83 -6.71
CA CYS A 135 -0.30 -1.84 -7.56
C CYS A 135 -1.14 -2.53 -8.65
N GLU A 136 -2.19 -1.83 -9.09
CA GLU A 136 -2.97 -2.21 -10.27
C GLU A 136 -2.09 -2.16 -11.53
N ILE A 137 -2.14 -3.23 -12.33
CA ILE A 137 -1.47 -3.27 -13.63
C ILE A 137 -2.42 -2.79 -14.72
N ASP A 138 -1.99 -1.78 -15.48
CA ASP A 138 -2.65 -1.43 -16.74
C ASP A 138 -2.28 -2.45 -17.83
N THR A 139 -3.13 -3.47 -17.99
CA THR A 139 -2.99 -4.54 -18.97
C THR A 139 -3.04 -4.07 -20.43
N LYS A 140 -3.49 -2.82 -20.70
CA LYS A 140 -3.50 -2.25 -22.06
C LYS A 140 -2.15 -1.69 -22.46
N THR A 141 -1.40 -1.14 -21.51
CA THR A 141 -0.05 -0.62 -21.76
C THR A 141 1.03 -1.67 -21.48
N TYR A 142 0.75 -2.61 -20.58
CA TYR A 142 1.61 -3.72 -20.28
C TYR A 142 1.08 -5.02 -20.90
N THR A 143 1.53 -5.32 -22.12
CA THR A 143 1.71 -6.74 -22.49
C THR A 143 2.95 -7.22 -21.74
N LEU A 144 2.78 -7.61 -20.48
CA LEU A 144 3.83 -8.33 -19.77
C LEU A 144 4.11 -9.60 -20.59
N LYS A 145 5.18 -9.58 -21.39
CA LYS A 145 5.76 -10.78 -22.00
C LYS A 145 6.50 -11.61 -20.94
N THR A 146 6.04 -11.53 -19.70
CA THR A 146 6.67 -12.10 -18.51
C THR A 146 5.64 -12.95 -17.79
N GLU A 147 6.15 -13.97 -17.13
CA GLU A 147 5.49 -14.85 -16.18
C GLU A 147 5.11 -14.15 -14.86
N HIS A 148 5.68 -12.97 -14.59
CA HIS A 148 5.23 -12.07 -13.53
C HIS A 148 3.97 -11.31 -13.98
N HIS A 149 2.97 -11.23 -13.11
CA HIS A 149 1.66 -10.60 -13.40
C HIS A 149 1.28 -9.48 -12.44
N LEU A 150 2.16 -9.14 -11.49
CA LEU A 150 1.93 -8.10 -10.49
C LEU A 150 3.15 -7.19 -10.36
N VAL A 151 2.91 -5.94 -9.98
CA VAL A 151 3.95 -4.99 -9.60
C VAL A 151 3.69 -4.50 -8.18
N ALA A 152 4.74 -4.47 -7.36
CA ALA A 152 4.74 -3.83 -6.07
C ALA A 152 5.75 -2.68 -6.00
N ARG A 153 5.50 -1.72 -5.11
CA ARG A 153 6.29 -0.49 -4.95
C ARG A 153 6.71 -0.30 -3.48
N GLY A 154 7.63 0.64 -3.24
CA GLY A 154 8.05 1.04 -1.88
C GLY A 154 9.14 0.20 -1.23
N GLY A 155 9.28 -1.07 -1.63
CA GLY A 155 10.15 -2.01 -0.94
C GLY A 155 9.58 -2.40 0.43
N SER A 156 10.19 -3.38 1.09
CA SER A 156 9.71 -3.96 2.34
C SER A 156 10.76 -3.84 3.46
N TYR A 157 10.41 -4.31 4.65
CA TYR A 157 11.36 -4.43 5.77
C TYR A 157 12.57 -5.32 5.45
N GLN A 158 12.43 -6.26 4.50
CA GLN A 158 13.51 -7.14 4.03
C GLN A 158 14.35 -6.50 2.92
N SER A 159 13.87 -5.42 2.30
CA SER A 159 14.56 -4.75 1.19
C SER A 159 15.78 -3.98 1.68
N ASP A 160 16.72 -3.71 0.76
CA ASP A 160 17.76 -2.72 0.98
C ASP A 160 17.28 -1.31 0.57
N ALA A 161 18.11 -0.30 0.86
CA ALA A 161 17.79 1.09 0.52
C ALA A 161 17.61 1.31 -1.01
N ARG A 162 18.39 0.59 -1.84
CA ARG A 162 18.34 0.74 -3.30
C ARG A 162 17.01 0.19 -3.84
N ASP A 163 16.49 -0.87 -3.26
CA ASP A 163 15.28 -1.53 -3.74
C ASP A 163 14.01 -0.94 -3.08
N SER A 164 14.18 0.04 -2.19
CA SER A 164 13.11 0.80 -1.53
C SER A 164 12.92 2.21 -2.10
N ARG A 165 13.44 2.51 -3.31
CA ARG A 165 13.29 3.84 -3.92
C ARG A 165 11.87 4.08 -4.44
N THR A 166 11.43 5.33 -4.46
CA THR A 166 10.11 5.78 -4.97
C THR A 166 9.83 5.37 -6.41
N THR A 167 10.86 5.10 -7.22
CA THR A 167 10.75 4.66 -8.62
C THR A 167 11.06 3.19 -8.83
N PHE A 168 11.42 2.44 -7.79
CA PHE A 168 11.77 1.02 -7.90
C PHE A 168 10.50 0.17 -8.06
N ARG A 169 10.55 -0.80 -8.98
CA ARG A 169 9.44 -1.69 -9.30
C ARG A 169 9.82 -3.13 -8.95
N HIS A 170 9.06 -3.75 -8.06
CA HIS A 170 9.18 -5.17 -7.72
C HIS A 170 8.19 -5.96 -8.57
N PHE A 171 8.68 -6.86 -9.44
CA PHE A 171 7.81 -7.73 -10.23
C PHE A 171 7.53 -9.01 -9.46
N LEU A 172 6.25 -9.34 -9.29
CA LEU A 172 5.80 -10.46 -8.46
C LEU A 172 5.04 -11.49 -9.29
N TRP A 173 5.19 -12.75 -8.91
CA TRP A 173 4.29 -13.83 -9.34
C TRP A 173 3.03 -13.91 -8.49
N THR A 174 3.17 -13.62 -7.20
CA THR A 174 2.10 -13.73 -6.22
C THR A 174 2.33 -12.70 -5.13
N PRO A 175 1.26 -12.11 -4.56
CA PRO A 175 1.37 -11.24 -3.40
C PRO A 175 1.40 -12.02 -2.08
N LYS A 176 1.26 -13.35 -2.12
CA LYS A 176 1.20 -14.21 -0.92
C LYS A 176 2.58 -14.39 -0.28
N ARG A 177 3.05 -13.34 0.38
CA ARG A 177 4.34 -13.24 1.05
C ARG A 177 4.19 -12.40 2.32
N ASP A 178 5.10 -12.58 3.26
CA ASP A 178 5.12 -11.88 4.56
C ASP A 178 5.66 -10.44 4.48
N ASP A 179 6.15 -10.04 3.32
CA ASP A 179 6.73 -8.71 3.05
C ASP A 179 5.98 -7.93 1.96
N ILE A 180 4.85 -8.48 1.48
CA ILE A 180 3.96 -7.87 0.50
C ILE A 180 2.60 -7.56 1.14
N GLY A 181 2.17 -6.31 1.01
CA GLY A 181 0.87 -5.84 1.44
C GLY A 181 0.26 -4.94 0.39
N PHE A 182 -0.66 -4.07 0.79
CA PHE A 182 -1.34 -3.16 -0.13
C PHE A 182 -1.90 -1.95 0.60
N ARG A 183 -2.22 -0.91 -0.17
CA ARG A 183 -2.99 0.23 0.29
C ARG A 183 -4.14 0.50 -0.67
N ILE A 184 -5.11 1.27 -0.21
CA ILE A 184 -6.32 1.57 -0.95
C ILE A 184 -6.20 2.92 -1.65
N VAL A 185 -6.70 3.00 -2.88
CA VAL A 185 -6.96 4.26 -3.57
C VAL A 185 -8.47 4.43 -3.75
N VAL A 186 -8.93 5.68 -3.67
CA VAL A 186 -10.31 6.05 -3.92
C VAL A 186 -10.35 7.14 -4.97
N ARG A 187 -11.11 6.89 -6.03
CA ARG A 187 -11.29 7.81 -7.16
C ARG A 187 -12.76 8.25 -7.23
N PRO A 188 -13.04 9.45 -7.75
CA PRO A 188 -14.40 9.83 -8.11
C PRO A 188 -14.94 8.88 -9.18
N LYS A 189 -16.15 8.34 -8.98
CA LYS A 189 -16.85 7.64 -10.07
C LYS A 189 -17.12 8.62 -11.21
N LYS A 190 -16.80 8.18 -12.43
CA LYS A 190 -17.14 8.90 -13.67
C LYS A 190 -18.63 8.85 -13.96
#